data_AF-A0A7X7NVI8-F1
#
_entry.id   AF-A0A7X7NVI8-F1
#
_cell.length_a   1.000
_cell.length_b   1.000
_cell.length_c   1.000
_cell.angle_alpha   90.00
_cell.angle_beta   90.00
_cell.angle_gamma   90.00
#
_symmetry.space_group_name_H-M   'P 1'
#
loop_
_entity.id
_entity.type
_entity.pdbx_description
1 polymer ?
#
loop_
_entity_poly.entity_id
_entity_poly.type
_entity_poly.pdbx_seq_one_letter_code
_entity_poly.pdbx_strand_id
1 'polypeptide(L)'
;GSIVGEGDYKRSHMGTVTNMFLQKRLPLYLDGGYNFVDVKDVAKGIILAIEKGRRGECYLLTGYQKTIKEYLDEVARIANMKPIKHKINYTFILMMSKFAEMYYKMTNQKPLMTTYSIKVLKSNSNFSNEKAKRELGFTTRPFEDTIHDVVNFNLELIKADREGKMIPKVGNGKQKTE
;
A
#
# COMPACT_ATOMS: atom_id res chain seq x y z
N GLY A 1 5.29 -3.18 -7.21
CA GLY A 1 4.99 -3.62 -5.83
C GLY A 1 4.28 -2.51 -5.07
N SER A 2 3.82 -2.79 -3.86
CA SER A 2 3.26 -1.82 -2.93
C SER A 2 4.11 -1.80 -1.65
N ILE A 3 4.49 -0.60 -1.22
CA ILE A 3 5.21 -0.42 0.05
C ILE A 3 4.17 -0.10 1.11
N VAL A 4 4.18 -0.85 2.21
CA VAL A 4 3.26 -0.67 3.34
C VAL A 4 4.05 -0.69 4.64
N GLY A 5 3.53 -0.06 5.68
CA GLY A 5 4.19 -0.01 6.98
C GLY A 5 3.60 1.08 7.85
N GLU A 6 4.05 1.14 9.10
CA GLU A 6 3.78 2.27 9.98
C GLU A 6 4.34 3.58 9.40
N GLY A 7 3.79 4.72 9.82
CA GLY A 7 4.27 6.03 9.37
C GLY A 7 3.69 6.52 8.05
N ASP A 8 2.66 5.86 7.50
CA ASP A 8 1.89 6.34 6.34
C ASP A 8 0.92 7.49 6.71
N TYR A 9 1.46 8.60 7.21
CA TYR A 9 0.68 9.78 7.61
C TYR A 9 -0.04 10.48 6.45
N LYS A 10 0.51 10.36 5.23
CA LYS A 10 -0.07 10.97 4.01
C LYS A 10 -1.21 10.15 3.43
N ARG A 11 -1.46 8.95 3.97
CA ARG A 11 -2.44 7.98 3.48
C ARG A 11 -2.17 7.65 2.01
N SER A 12 -1.20 6.77 1.77
CA SER A 12 -1.03 6.11 0.48
C SER A 12 -2.34 5.46 0.01
N HIS A 13 -2.41 4.99 -1.24
CA HIS A 13 -3.59 4.29 -1.73
C HIS A 13 -3.97 3.10 -0.83
N MET A 14 -2.99 2.30 -0.41
CA MET A 14 -3.22 1.17 0.50
C MET A 14 -3.55 1.64 1.92
N GLY A 15 -2.90 2.70 2.42
CA GLY A 15 -3.25 3.32 3.69
C GLY A 15 -4.70 3.81 3.71
N THR A 16 -5.17 4.39 2.61
CA THR A 16 -6.56 4.85 2.49
C THR A 16 -7.55 3.69 2.43
N VAL A 17 -7.25 2.64 1.65
CA VAL A 17 -8.06 1.41 1.61
C VAL A 17 -8.17 0.78 3.00
N THR A 18 -7.06 0.69 3.73
CA THR A 18 -7.02 0.18 5.11
C THR A 18 -7.85 1.04 6.06
N ASN A 19 -7.68 2.36 5.99
CA ASN A 19 -8.45 3.30 6.80
C ASN A 19 -9.97 3.20 6.53
N MET A 20 -10.38 3.13 5.26
CA MET A 20 -11.79 2.92 4.88
C MET A 20 -12.32 1.58 5.40
N PHE A 21 -11.53 0.52 5.29
CA PHE A 21 -11.90 -0.79 5.82
C PHE A 21 -12.12 -0.76 7.33
N LEU A 22 -11.16 -0.24 8.10
CA LEU A 22 -11.24 -0.13 9.57
C LEU A 22 -12.40 0.76 10.03
N GLN A 23 -12.78 1.75 9.24
CA GLN A 23 -13.97 2.59 9.49
C GLN A 23 -15.28 1.99 8.98
N LYS A 24 -15.28 0.75 8.46
CA LYS A 24 -16.45 0.08 7.85
C LYS A 24 -17.06 0.84 6.66
N ARG A 25 -16.26 1.64 5.97
CA ARG A 25 -16.63 2.43 4.78
C ARG A 25 -16.27 1.75 3.46
N LEU A 26 -15.73 0.53 3.51
CA LEU A 26 -15.36 -0.26 2.34
C LEU A 26 -16.28 -1.49 2.20
N PRO A 27 -17.36 -1.42 1.41
CA PRO A 27 -18.34 -2.51 1.30
C PRO A 27 -17.90 -3.63 0.34
N LEU A 28 -17.02 -3.31 -0.61
CA LEU A 28 -16.59 -4.20 -1.70
C LEU A 28 -15.07 -4.12 -1.85
N TYR A 29 -14.45 -5.24 -2.23
CA TYR A 29 -13.02 -5.28 -2.57
C TYR A 29 -12.79 -5.41 -4.08
N LEU A 30 -11.63 -4.95 -4.54
CA LEU A 30 -11.18 -5.12 -5.92
C LEU A 30 -10.43 -6.44 -6.11
N ASP A 31 -10.71 -7.12 -7.21
CA ASP A 31 -9.91 -8.27 -7.63
C ASP A 31 -8.52 -7.82 -8.15
N GLY A 32 -7.49 -8.61 -7.85
CA GLY A 32 -6.10 -8.30 -8.17
C GLY A 32 -5.16 -8.42 -6.97
N GLY A 33 -3.88 -8.09 -7.19
CA GLY A 33 -2.85 -8.23 -6.16
C GLY A 33 -1.60 -7.42 -6.42
N TYR A 34 -0.77 -7.32 -5.38
CA TYR A 34 0.51 -6.65 -5.43
C TYR A 34 1.57 -7.50 -4.75
N ASN A 35 2.83 -7.20 -5.06
CA ASN A 35 3.92 -7.64 -4.22
C ASN A 35 4.14 -6.59 -3.12
N PHE A 36 3.82 -6.96 -1.88
CA PHE A 36 3.88 -6.11 -0.69
C PHE A 36 5.23 -6.23 0.00
N VAL A 37 5.77 -5.10 0.45
CA VAL A 37 7.03 -5.04 1.21
C VAL A 37 6.90 -4.01 2.32
N ASP A 38 7.49 -4.30 3.48
CA ASP A 38 7.57 -3.37 4.60
C ASP A 38 8.49 -2.19 4.26
N VAL A 39 8.09 -0.97 4.59
CA VAL A 39 8.90 0.25 4.39
C VAL A 39 10.26 0.18 5.10
N LYS A 40 10.33 -0.43 6.29
CA LYS A 40 11.57 -0.65 7.06
C LYS A 40 12.50 -1.63 6.35
N ASP A 41 11.95 -2.66 5.72
CA ASP A 41 12.74 -3.61 4.95
C ASP A 41 13.28 -2.96 3.68
N VAL A 42 12.48 -2.16 2.98
CA VAL A 42 12.97 -1.36 1.84
C VAL A 42 14.10 -0.43 2.27
N ALA A 43 13.96 0.27 3.41
CA ALA A 43 15.00 1.15 3.93
C ALA A 43 16.31 0.38 4.22
N LYS A 44 16.23 -0.78 4.89
CA LYS A 44 17.39 -1.68 5.10
C LYS A 44 17.97 -2.15 3.77
N GLY A 45 17.14 -2.51 2.80
CA GLY A 45 17.57 -2.94 1.48
C GLY A 45 18.32 -1.86 0.71
N ILE A 46 17.90 -0.59 0.83
CA ILE A 46 18.62 0.56 0.26
C ILE A 46 20.00 0.72 0.89
N ILE A 47 20.10 0.61 2.22
CA ILE A 47 21.39 0.65 2.93
C ILE A 47 22.30 -0.49 2.45
N LEU A 48 21.77 -1.71 2.36
CA LEU A 48 22.54 -2.85 1.85
C LEU A 48 22.98 -2.67 0.39
N ALA A 49 22.16 -2.01 -0.45
CA ALA A 49 22.54 -1.70 -1.83
C ALA A 49 23.68 -0.67 -1.90
N ILE A 50 23.75 0.27 -0.95
CA ILE A 50 24.87 1.22 -0.83
C ILE A 50 26.15 0.49 -0.39
N GLU A 51 26.04 -0.41 0.59
CA GLU A 51 27.21 -1.09 1.18
C GLU A 51 27.77 -2.22 0.30
N LYS A 52 26.89 -2.98 -0.38
CA LYS A 52 27.23 -4.24 -1.06
C LYS A 52 26.84 -4.26 -2.53
N GLY A 53 26.09 -3.27 -3.00
CA GLY A 53 25.66 -3.22 -4.39
C GLY A 53 26.82 -2.99 -5.34
N ARG A 54 26.68 -3.49 -6.58
CA ARG A 54 27.65 -3.23 -7.65
C ARG A 54 27.11 -2.20 -8.63
N ARG A 55 28.02 -1.38 -9.18
CA ARG A 55 27.67 -0.38 -10.19
C ARG A 55 27.05 -1.06 -11.42
N GLY A 56 25.96 -0.49 -11.93
CA GLY A 56 25.24 -1.02 -13.09
C GLY A 56 24.22 -2.11 -12.77
N GLU A 57 24.13 -2.56 -11.51
CA GLU A 57 23.15 -3.57 -11.11
C GLU A 57 21.84 -2.96 -10.62
N CYS A 58 20.74 -3.64 -10.94
CA CYS A 58 19.41 -3.36 -10.39
C CYS A 58 18.97 -4.49 -9.43
N TYR A 59 18.35 -4.12 -8.31
CA TYR A 59 17.89 -5.02 -7.27
C TYR A 59 16.41 -4.77 -6.97
N LEU A 60 15.59 -5.82 -7.01
CA LEU A 60 14.16 -5.74 -6.65
C LEU A 60 14.00 -6.00 -5.15
N LEU A 61 13.60 -4.95 -4.42
CA LEU A 61 13.27 -5.01 -3.00
C LEU A 61 11.78 -5.31 -2.81
N THR A 62 11.41 -6.55 -3.13
CA THR A 62 10.02 -7.04 -3.04
C THR A 62 9.87 -8.03 -1.89
N GLY A 63 8.67 -8.16 -1.34
CA GLY A 63 8.35 -9.10 -0.27
C GLY A 63 7.41 -10.18 -0.77
N TYR A 64 6.15 -10.11 -0.35
CA TYR A 64 5.15 -11.16 -0.56
C TYR A 64 4.14 -10.77 -1.62
N GLN A 65 3.93 -11.65 -2.60
CA GLN A 65 2.81 -11.52 -3.51
C GLN A 65 1.52 -11.91 -2.78
N LYS A 66 0.63 -10.94 -2.61
CA LYS A 66 -0.70 -11.14 -2.01
C LYS A 66 -1.76 -10.43 -2.83
N THR A 67 -2.94 -11.02 -2.89
CA THR A 67 -4.13 -10.37 -3.42
C THR A 67 -4.61 -9.28 -2.46
N ILE A 68 -5.38 -8.32 -2.99
CA ILE A 68 -6.07 -7.34 -2.14
C ILE A 68 -7.01 -8.03 -1.15
N LYS A 69 -7.61 -9.16 -1.56
CA LYS A 69 -8.45 -9.96 -0.67
C LYS A 69 -7.64 -10.53 0.49
N GLU A 70 -6.52 -11.18 0.24
CA GLU A 70 -5.65 -11.72 1.31
C GLU A 70 -5.14 -10.61 2.24
N TYR A 71 -4.76 -9.46 1.68
CA TYR A 71 -4.38 -8.29 2.47
C TYR A 71 -5.52 -7.84 3.41
N LEU A 72 -6.74 -7.69 2.88
CA LEU A 72 -7.89 -7.25 3.66
C LEU A 72 -8.38 -8.32 4.65
N ASP A 73 -8.28 -9.60 4.31
CA ASP A 73 -8.59 -10.70 5.22
C ASP A 73 -7.63 -10.69 6.43
N GLU A 74 -6.34 -10.41 6.19
CA GLU A 74 -5.33 -10.33 7.24
C GLU A 74 -5.55 -9.10 8.14
N VAL A 75 -5.87 -7.95 7.54
CA VAL A 75 -6.31 -6.75 8.28
C VAL A 75 -7.56 -7.07 9.12
N ALA A 76 -8.54 -7.78 8.56
CA ALA A 76 -9.76 -8.17 9.26
C ALA A 76 -9.47 -9.07 10.46
N ARG A 77 -8.57 -10.05 10.28
CA ARG A 77 -8.11 -10.97 11.33
C ARG A 77 -7.49 -10.21 12.49
N ILE A 78 -6.54 -9.32 12.21
CA ILE A 78 -5.84 -8.54 13.25
C ILE A 78 -6.78 -7.55 13.94
N ALA A 79 -7.64 -6.86 13.18
CA ALA A 79 -8.59 -5.89 13.73
C ALA A 79 -9.84 -6.54 14.37
N ASN A 80 -9.94 -7.87 14.37
CA ASN A 80 -11.11 -8.63 14.81
C ASN A 80 -12.43 -8.16 14.14
N MET A 81 -12.37 -7.96 12.82
CA MET A 81 -13.47 -7.50 11.98
C MET A 81 -13.93 -8.59 11.01
N LYS A 82 -15.16 -8.46 10.48
CA LYS A 82 -15.66 -9.37 9.46
C LYS A 82 -14.95 -9.10 8.11
N PRO A 83 -14.49 -10.12 7.38
CA PRO A 83 -13.88 -9.95 6.07
C PRO A 83 -14.92 -9.52 5.03
N ILE A 84 -14.50 -8.79 3.99
CA ILE A 84 -15.37 -8.44 2.87
C ILE A 84 -15.54 -9.68 1.97
N LYS A 85 -16.79 -10.05 1.72
CA LYS A 85 -17.13 -11.22 0.90
C LYS A 85 -17.36 -10.89 -0.58
N HIS A 86 -17.80 -9.67 -0.86
CA HIS A 86 -18.26 -9.30 -2.19
C HIS A 86 -17.17 -8.53 -2.94
N LYS A 87 -16.86 -9.00 -4.15
CA LYS A 87 -15.97 -8.33 -5.09
C LYS A 87 -16.76 -7.38 -5.98
N ILE A 88 -16.17 -6.24 -6.29
CA ILE A 88 -16.72 -5.33 -7.29
C ILE A 88 -16.32 -5.79 -8.70
N ASN A 89 -17.25 -5.76 -9.65
CA ASN A 89 -17.02 -6.20 -11.02
C ASN A 89 -16.13 -5.21 -11.78
N TYR A 90 -15.07 -5.71 -12.40
CA TYR A 90 -14.10 -4.96 -13.21
C TYR A 90 -14.74 -3.99 -14.21
N THR A 91 -15.81 -4.41 -14.90
CA THR A 91 -16.53 -3.58 -15.88
C THR A 91 -17.17 -2.36 -15.23
N PHE A 92 -17.73 -2.53 -14.03
CA PHE A 92 -18.35 -1.45 -13.28
C PHE A 92 -17.30 -0.42 -12.81
N ILE A 93 -16.13 -0.89 -12.39
CA ILE A 93 -15.02 -0.01 -11.99
C ILE A 93 -14.49 0.79 -13.19
N LEU A 94 -14.29 0.15 -14.34
CA LEU A 94 -13.85 0.85 -15.57
C LEU A 94 -14.85 1.91 -16.02
N MET A 95 -16.15 1.62 -15.88
CA MET A 95 -17.20 2.59 -16.18
C MET A 95 -17.11 3.76 -15.20
N MET A 96 -17.06 3.47 -13.90
CA MET A 96 -16.94 4.49 -12.86
C MET A 96 -15.65 5.29 -12.94
N SER A 97 -14.51 4.70 -13.34
CA SER A 97 -13.24 5.43 -13.45
C SER A 97 -13.29 6.50 -14.53
N LYS A 98 -13.97 6.23 -15.66
CA LYS A 98 -14.19 7.23 -16.72
C LYS A 98 -15.06 8.41 -16.25
N PHE A 99 -16.15 8.12 -15.54
CA PHE A 99 -17.00 9.18 -14.96
C PHE A 99 -16.30 9.93 -13.84
N ALA A 100 -15.51 9.23 -13.04
CA ALA A 100 -14.72 9.78 -11.95
C ALA A 100 -13.61 10.70 -12.47
N GLU A 101 -12.87 10.35 -13.52
CA GLU A 101 -11.87 11.23 -14.14
C GLU A 101 -12.51 12.55 -14.61
N MET A 102 -13.75 12.50 -15.13
CA MET A 102 -14.51 13.69 -15.51
C MET A 102 -14.96 14.50 -14.29
N TYR A 103 -15.46 13.84 -13.24
CA TYR A 103 -15.90 14.48 -11.99
C TYR A 103 -14.73 15.08 -11.18
N TYR A 104 -13.59 14.42 -11.13
CA TYR A 104 -12.39 14.86 -10.40
C TYR A 104 -11.69 16.03 -11.09
N LYS A 105 -11.76 16.14 -12.43
CA LYS A 105 -11.39 17.37 -13.13
C LYS A 105 -12.20 18.59 -12.68
N MET A 106 -13.44 18.38 -12.23
CA MET A 106 -14.30 19.46 -11.73
C MET A 106 -14.16 19.71 -10.22
N THR A 107 -13.76 18.72 -9.42
CA THR A 107 -13.77 18.79 -7.94
C THR A 107 -12.40 18.84 -7.28
N ASN A 108 -11.30 18.75 -8.05
CA ASN A 108 -9.91 18.86 -7.56
C ASN A 108 -9.52 17.85 -6.45
N GLN A 109 -10.29 16.76 -6.29
CA GLN A 109 -10.00 15.67 -5.37
C GLN A 109 -9.19 14.57 -6.08
N LYS A 110 -8.30 13.90 -5.33
CA LYS A 110 -7.48 12.82 -5.89
C LYS A 110 -8.32 11.53 -6.05
N PRO A 111 -8.39 10.94 -7.25
CA PRO A 111 -9.08 9.67 -7.44
C PRO A 111 -8.41 8.57 -6.60
N LEU A 112 -9.19 7.93 -5.73
CA LEU A 112 -8.76 6.77 -4.94
C LEU A 112 -8.40 5.55 -5.83
N MET A 113 -8.93 5.49 -7.05
CA MET A 113 -8.74 4.42 -8.02
C MET A 113 -8.60 5.03 -9.41
N THR A 114 -7.38 5.10 -9.95
CA THR A 114 -7.18 5.49 -11.35
C THR A 114 -7.30 4.28 -12.26
N THR A 115 -7.65 4.51 -13.53
CA THR A 115 -7.63 3.48 -14.59
C THR A 115 -6.27 2.76 -14.66
N TYR A 116 -5.19 3.44 -14.26
CA TYR A 116 -3.84 2.87 -14.14
C TYR A 116 -3.71 1.87 -12.98
N SER A 117 -4.13 2.22 -11.76
CA SER A 117 -4.10 1.32 -10.59
C SER A 117 -4.85 0.01 -10.84
N ILE A 118 -5.98 0.10 -11.55
CA ILE A 118 -6.82 -1.04 -11.92
C ILE A 118 -6.14 -1.95 -12.94
N LYS A 119 -5.40 -1.38 -13.91
CA LYS A 119 -4.63 -2.17 -14.87
C LYS A 119 -3.43 -2.86 -14.21
N VAL A 120 -2.74 -2.19 -13.30
CA VAL A 120 -1.59 -2.76 -12.56
C VAL A 120 -2.02 -3.91 -11.65
N LEU A 121 -3.19 -3.80 -11.00
CA LEU A 121 -3.77 -4.90 -10.21
C LEU A 121 -3.97 -6.19 -11.01
N LYS A 122 -4.22 -6.06 -12.32
CA LYS A 122 -4.44 -7.18 -13.24
C LYS A 122 -3.14 -7.72 -13.84
N SER A 123 -2.09 -6.91 -13.93
CA SER A 123 -0.77 -7.39 -14.36
C SER A 123 -0.16 -8.21 -13.22
N ASN A 124 -0.26 -9.53 -13.32
CA ASN A 124 0.25 -10.49 -12.37
C ASN A 124 1.76 -10.29 -12.18
N SER A 125 2.14 -9.48 -11.20
CA SER A 125 3.50 -8.95 -11.08
C SER A 125 4.35 -9.88 -10.20
N ASN A 126 4.67 -11.05 -10.74
CA ASN A 126 5.51 -12.02 -10.06
C ASN A 126 6.96 -11.54 -10.08
N PHE A 127 7.33 -10.74 -9.08
CA PHE A 127 8.67 -10.18 -8.92
C PHE A 127 9.51 -11.09 -8.02
N SER A 128 10.72 -11.39 -8.47
CA SER A 128 11.71 -12.15 -7.70
C SER A 128 12.72 -11.23 -7.04
N ASN A 129 12.92 -11.38 -5.73
CA ASN A 129 13.96 -10.70 -4.96
C ASN A 129 15.25 -11.55 -4.78
N GLU A 130 15.36 -12.68 -5.50
CA GLU A 130 16.46 -13.64 -5.30
C GLU A 130 17.85 -13.04 -5.51
N LYS A 131 17.98 -12.10 -6.46
CA LYS A 131 19.23 -11.37 -6.67
C LYS A 131 19.59 -10.51 -5.46
N ALA A 132 18.61 -9.79 -4.89
CA ALA A 132 18.83 -8.95 -3.72
C ALA A 132 19.19 -9.80 -2.49
N LYS A 133 18.56 -10.97 -2.33
CA LYS A 133 18.92 -11.92 -1.27
C LYS A 133 20.36 -12.41 -1.41
N ARG A 134 20.72 -12.90 -2.59
CA ARG A 134 22.05 -13.50 -2.85
C ARG A 134 23.19 -12.49 -2.74
N GLU A 135 23.01 -11.30 -3.29
CA GLU A 135 24.12 -10.35 -3.44
C GLU A 135 24.17 -9.29 -2.33
N LEU A 136 23.03 -8.90 -1.77
CA LEU A 136 22.96 -7.88 -0.72
C LEU A 136 22.74 -8.50 0.66
N GLY A 137 22.29 -9.76 0.74
CA GLY A 137 21.79 -10.35 1.99
C GLY A 137 20.42 -9.77 2.37
N PHE A 138 19.64 -9.30 1.40
CA PHE A 138 18.32 -8.71 1.65
C PHE A 138 17.38 -9.75 2.27
N THR A 139 16.69 -9.38 3.34
CA THR A 139 15.69 -10.21 4.02
C THR A 139 14.43 -9.40 4.23
N THR A 140 13.30 -10.09 4.29
CA THR A 140 11.98 -9.49 4.53
C THR A 140 11.38 -10.11 5.76
N ARG A 141 10.78 -9.29 6.62
CA ARG A 141 10.01 -9.78 7.77
C ARG A 141 8.71 -10.47 7.31
N PRO A 142 8.07 -11.28 8.17
CA PRO A 142 6.76 -11.85 7.86
C PRO A 142 5.72 -10.80 7.48
N PHE A 143 4.85 -11.14 6.53
CA PHE A 143 3.82 -10.23 6.02
C PHE A 143 2.85 -9.83 7.14
N GLU A 144 2.48 -10.79 7.98
CA GLU A 144 1.53 -10.66 9.09
C GLU A 144 1.99 -9.58 10.09
N ASP A 145 3.29 -9.56 10.41
CA ASP A 145 3.86 -8.55 11.32
C ASP A 145 3.79 -7.14 10.72
N THR A 146 3.98 -7.03 9.41
CA THR A 146 3.85 -5.76 8.68
C THR A 146 2.41 -5.26 8.74
N ILE A 147 1.43 -6.15 8.52
CA ILE A 147 0.02 -5.79 8.60
C ILE A 147 -0.39 -5.42 10.03
N HIS A 148 0.15 -6.10 11.03
CA HIS A 148 -0.09 -5.78 12.43
C HIS A 148 0.34 -4.34 12.76
N ASP A 149 1.54 -3.93 12.36
CA ASP A 149 2.02 -2.56 12.55
C ASP A 149 1.16 -1.54 11.80
N VAL A 150 0.77 -1.85 10.56
CA VAL A 150 -0.12 -1.00 9.73
C VAL A 150 -1.49 -0.81 10.40
N VAL A 151 -2.09 -1.88 10.92
CA VAL A 151 -3.41 -1.82 11.57
C VAL A 151 -3.35 -0.98 12.84
N ASN A 152 -2.37 -1.23 13.70
CA ASN A 152 -2.22 -0.48 14.95
C ASN A 152 -2.00 1.01 14.68
N PHE A 153 -1.10 1.34 13.77
CA PHE A 153 -0.86 2.72 13.35
C PHE A 153 -2.12 3.40 12.81
N ASN A 154 -2.90 2.72 11.96
CA ASN A 154 -4.14 3.29 11.42
C ASN A 154 -5.22 3.47 12.49
N LEU A 155 -5.35 2.55 13.45
CA LEU A 155 -6.29 2.69 14.56
C LEU A 155 -5.93 3.89 15.45
N GLU A 156 -4.65 4.14 15.70
CA GLU A 156 -4.18 5.32 16.40
C GLU A 156 -4.50 6.61 15.63
N LEU A 157 -4.26 6.64 14.32
CA LEU A 157 -4.64 7.79 13.48
C LEU A 157 -6.15 8.06 13.50
N ILE A 158 -6.98 7.01 13.45
CA ILE A 158 -8.44 7.15 13.52
C ILE A 158 -8.87 7.71 14.88
N LYS A 159 -8.23 7.28 15.98
CA LYS A 159 -8.50 7.83 17.32
C LYS A 159 -8.10 9.31 17.39
N ALA A 160 -6.90 9.66 16.91
CA ALA A 160 -6.42 11.04 16.89
C ALA A 160 -7.34 11.98 16.08
N ASP A 161 -7.81 11.52 14.91
CA ASP A 161 -8.76 12.27 14.08
C ASP A 161 -10.09 12.53 14.80
N ARG A 162 -10.62 11.54 15.53
CA ARG A 162 -11.86 11.66 16.31
C ARG A 162 -11.72 12.60 17.50
N GLU A 163 -10.54 12.66 18.09
CA GLU A 163 -10.21 13.53 19.22
C GLU A 163 -9.80 14.95 18.78
N GLY A 164 -9.79 15.25 17.47
CA GLY A 164 -9.37 16.55 16.96
C GLY A 164 -7.89 16.86 17.18
N LYS A 165 -7.06 15.85 17.50
CA LYS A 165 -5.62 16.03 17.70
C LYS A 165 -4.92 16.20 16.36
N MET A 166 -4.09 17.23 16.23
CA MET A 166 -3.26 17.43 15.04
C MET A 166 -2.27 16.26 14.90
N ILE A 167 -2.44 15.46 13.85
CA ILE A 167 -1.44 14.50 13.41
C ILE A 167 -0.20 15.30 12.95
N PRO A 168 1.03 14.90 13.32
CA PRO A 168 2.24 15.56 12.86
C PRO A 168 2.24 15.60 11.33
N LYS A 169 2.15 16.81 10.76
CA LYS A 169 2.34 17.01 9.33
C LYS A 169 3.77 16.64 9.01
N VAL A 170 3.99 15.51 8.34
CA VAL A 170 5.28 15.17 7.74
C VAL A 170 5.68 16.37 6.88
N GLY A 171 6.77 17.03 7.26
CA GLY A 171 7.25 18.25 6.62
C GLY A 171 7.24 18.11 5.11
N ASN A 172 6.76 19.14 4.42
CA ASN A 172 6.92 19.23 2.97
C ASN A 172 8.42 19.28 2.68
N GLY A 173 9.00 18.11 2.37
CA GLY A 173 10.24 18.04 1.63
C GLY A 173 10.00 18.68 0.27
N LYS A 174 10.16 20.00 0.21
CA LYS A 174 10.35 20.72 -1.04
C LYS A 174 11.58 20.07 -1.68
N GLN A 175 11.38 19.30 -2.74
CA GLN A 175 12.44 19.06 -3.70
C GLN A 175 12.85 20.45 -4.20
N LYS A 176 13.96 20.97 -3.66
CA LYS A 176 14.71 22.01 -4.34
C LYS A 176 15.30 21.34 -5.58
N THR A 177 14.71 21.64 -6.72
CA THR A 177 15.41 21.60 -8.00
C THR A 177 16.43 22.73 -7.98
N GLU A 178 17.69 22.38 -7.80
CA GLU A 178 18.85 23.15 -8.27
C GLU A 178 19.51 22.32 -9.39
#